data_AF-A0A2G2PUR2-F1
#
_entry.id   AF-A0A2G2PUR2-F1
#
_cell.length_a   1.000
_cell.length_b   1.000
_cell.length_c   1.000
_cell.angle_alpha   90.00
_cell.angle_beta   90.00
_cell.angle_gamma   90.00
#
_symmetry.space_group_name_H-M   'P 1'
#
loop_
_entity.id
_entity.type
_entity.pdbx_description
1 polymer ?
#
loop_
_entity_poly.entity_id
_entity_poly.type
_entity_poly.pdbx_seq_one_letter_code
_entity_poly.pdbx_strand_id
1 'polypeptide(L)'
;MKYILQLLVLLSVSGVSYGFYLRPEEIQRGDMFIGLSLVVLFFITMPIFIYRRWKGKDVKDYMLTKENILKMREYNDSKDKK
;
A
#
# COMPACT_ATOMS: atom_id res chain seq x y z
N MET A 1 11.39 -10.58 0.64
CA MET A 1 10.12 -9.79 0.70
C MET A 1 10.23 -8.43 1.39
N LYS A 2 11.05 -8.24 2.46
CA LYS A 2 11.03 -7.00 3.29
C LYS A 2 11.25 -5.70 2.48
N TYR A 3 12.02 -5.76 1.40
CA TYR A 3 12.37 -4.59 0.56
C TYR A 3 11.73 -4.55 -0.83
N ILE A 4 10.96 -5.58 -1.23
CA ILE A 4 10.40 -5.66 -2.60
C ILE A 4 9.49 -4.47 -2.90
N LEU A 5 8.66 -4.08 -1.92
CA LEU A 5 7.80 -2.93 -2.07
C LEU A 5 8.60 -1.63 -2.19
N GLN A 6 9.65 -1.47 -1.37
CA GLN A 6 10.53 -0.30 -1.46
C GLN A 6 11.23 -0.23 -2.82
N LEU A 7 11.67 -1.37 -3.36
CA LEU A 7 12.25 -1.45 -4.70
C LEU A 7 11.25 -1.03 -5.78
N LEU A 8 10.01 -1.52 -5.73
CA LEU A 8 8.94 -1.17 -6.68
C LEU A 8 8.64 0.33 -6.67
N VAL A 9 8.51 0.92 -5.47
CA VAL A 9 8.31 2.37 -5.32
C VAL A 9 9.51 3.14 -5.86
N LEU A 10 10.74 2.74 -5.54
CA LEU A 10 11.96 3.37 -6.07
C LEU A 10 12.01 3.32 -7.59
N LEU A 11 11.64 2.18 -8.18
CA LEU A 11 11.60 2.00 -9.63
C LEU A 11 10.57 2.94 -10.28
N SER A 12 9.36 3.02 -9.72
CA SER A 12 8.33 3.96 -10.19
C SER A 12 8.78 5.43 -10.05
N VAL A 13 9.43 5.79 -8.93
CA VAL A 13 9.96 7.16 -8.74
C VAL A 13 11.03 7.46 -9.79
N SER A 14 11.97 6.53 -10.03
CA SER A 14 12.99 6.71 -11.07
C SER A 14 12.39 6.82 -12.47
N GLY A 15 11.32 6.07 -12.78
CA GLY A 15 10.62 6.16 -14.07
C GLY A 15 9.91 7.51 -14.28
N VAL A 16 9.29 8.05 -13.23
CA VAL A 16 8.71 9.40 -13.25
C VAL A 16 9.80 10.45 -13.42
N SER A 17 10.90 10.37 -12.66
CA SER A 17 12.04 11.29 -12.77
C SER A 17 12.66 11.25 -14.18
N TYR A 18 12.83 10.06 -14.75
CA TYR A 18 13.34 9.90 -16.11
C TYR A 18 12.37 10.47 -17.15
N GLY A 19 11.06 10.26 -16.98
CA GLY A 19 10.05 10.86 -17.85
C GLY A 19 10.05 12.39 -17.82
N PHE A 20 10.27 13.01 -16.64
CA PHE A 20 10.45 14.45 -16.52
C PHE A 20 11.74 14.96 -17.17
N TYR A 21 12.82 14.16 -17.11
CA TYR A 21 14.08 14.49 -17.78
C TYR A 21 13.96 14.43 -19.32
N LEU A 22 13.17 13.50 -19.85
CA LEU A 22 12.96 13.32 -21.30
C LEU A 22 11.95 14.30 -21.91
N ARG A 23 11.05 14.83 -21.08
CA ARG A 23 9.98 15.76 -21.48
C ARG A 23 10.43 16.99 -22.28
N PRO A 24 11.59 17.63 -22.02
CA PRO A 24 12.06 18.79 -22.78
C PRO A 24 12.44 18.46 -24.23
N GLU A 25 12.95 17.25 -24.49
CA GLU A 25 13.33 16.81 -25.84
C GLU A 25 12.15 16.19 -26.59
N GLU A 26 11.37 15.35 -25.90
CA GLU A 26 10.26 14.62 -26.50
C GLU A 26 9.06 14.55 -25.54
N ILE A 27 8.22 15.57 -25.58
CA ILE A 27 7.04 15.72 -24.72
C ILE A 27 6.16 14.46 -24.73
N GLN A 28 5.88 13.89 -25.91
CA GLN A 28 5.02 12.70 -26.02
C GLN A 28 5.61 11.46 -25.35
N ARG A 29 6.92 11.21 -25.50
CA ARG A 29 7.57 10.07 -24.85
C ARG A 29 7.69 10.31 -23.34
N GLY A 30 8.07 11.52 -22.92
CA GLY A 30 8.16 11.89 -21.51
C GLY A 30 6.84 11.68 -20.76
N ASP A 31 5.74 12.21 -21.30
CA ASP A 31 4.41 12.07 -20.69
C ASP A 31 3.95 10.59 -20.68
N MET A 32 4.28 9.80 -21.72
CA MET A 32 4.00 8.36 -21.74
C MET A 32 4.75 7.61 -20.63
N PHE A 33 6.02 7.91 -20.39
CA PHE A 33 6.80 7.30 -19.31
C PHE A 33 6.30 7.68 -17.92
N ILE A 34 5.89 8.94 -17.73
CA ILE A 34 5.28 9.41 -16.47
C ILE A 34 3.96 8.66 -16.23
N GLY A 35 3.09 8.63 -17.23
CA GLY A 35 1.80 7.94 -17.17
C GLY A 35 1.95 6.45 -16.88
N LEU A 36 2.85 5.77 -17.60
CA LEU A 36 3.13 4.35 -17.40
C LEU A 36 3.68 4.07 -15.99
N SER A 37 4.60 4.91 -15.51
CA SER A 37 5.19 4.78 -14.18
C SER A 37 4.14 4.94 -13.07
N LEU A 38 3.20 5.87 -13.25
CA LEU A 38 2.06 6.05 -12.35
C LEU A 38 1.10 4.87 -12.40
N VAL A 39 0.76 4.35 -13.58
CA VAL A 39 -0.09 3.17 -13.74
C VAL A 39 0.53 1.96 -13.04
N VAL A 40 1.83 1.72 -13.22
CA VAL A 40 2.56 0.65 -12.52
C VAL A 40 2.54 0.87 -11.00
N LEU A 41 2.75 2.11 -10.54
CA LEU A 41 2.69 2.42 -9.12
C LEU A 41 1.30 2.10 -8.52
N PHE A 42 0.23 2.55 -9.16
CA PHE A 42 -1.12 2.34 -8.65
C PHE A 42 -1.61 0.90 -8.83
N PHE A 43 -1.51 0.33 -10.01
CA PHE A 43 -2.11 -0.98 -10.31
C PHE A 43 -1.25 -2.16 -9.88
N ILE A 44 0.06 -2.00 -9.74
CA ILE A 44 0.95 -3.10 -9.33
C ILE A 44 1.41 -2.90 -7.89
N THR A 45 1.91 -1.71 -7.56
CA THR A 45 2.48 -1.49 -6.21
C THR A 45 1.40 -1.47 -5.13
N MET A 46 0.22 -0.89 -5.37
CA MET A 46 -0.85 -0.87 -4.35
C MET A 46 -1.41 -2.26 -4.02
N PRO A 47 -1.77 -3.14 -4.98
CA PRO A 47 -2.27 -4.47 -4.61
C PRO A 47 -1.21 -5.30 -3.88
N ILE A 48 0.06 -5.19 -4.29
CA ILE A 48 1.17 -5.86 -3.61
C ILE A 48 1.34 -5.32 -2.17
N PHE A 49 1.19 -4.00 -1.98
CA PHE A 49 1.21 -3.39 -0.66
C PHE A 49 0.11 -3.94 0.25
N ILE A 50 -1.13 -3.97 -0.25
CA ILE A 50 -2.28 -4.46 0.50
C ILE A 50 -2.08 -5.93 0.86
N TYR A 51 -1.71 -6.77 -0.10
CA TYR A 51 -1.46 -8.19 0.12
C TYR A 51 -0.39 -8.42 1.20
N ARG A 52 0.72 -7.68 1.13
CA ARG A 52 1.76 -7.75 2.16
C ARG A 52 1.26 -7.30 3.52
N ARG A 53 0.47 -6.23 3.58
CA ARG A 53 -0.02 -5.64 4.86
C ARG A 53 -1.07 -6.52 5.53
N TRP A 54 -1.87 -7.23 4.74
CA TRP A 54 -2.91 -8.16 5.20
C TRP A 54 -2.39 -9.57 5.46
N LYS A 55 -1.11 -9.86 5.20
CA LYS A 55 -0.51 -11.16 5.52
C LYS A 55 -0.60 -11.43 7.04
N GLY A 56 -1.48 -12.36 7.42
CA GLY A 56 -1.69 -12.77 8.82
C GLY A 56 -2.75 -11.98 9.59
N LYS A 57 -3.59 -11.21 8.91
CA LYS A 57 -4.76 -10.54 9.52
C LYS A 57 -6.04 -11.17 9.01
N ASP A 58 -6.89 -11.65 9.91
CA ASP A 58 -8.26 -12.02 9.55
C ASP A 58 -9.12 -10.76 9.52
N VAL A 59 -9.94 -10.60 8.49
CA VAL A 59 -10.90 -9.50 8.35
C VAL A 59 -11.93 -9.55 9.48
N LYS A 60 -12.29 -10.76 9.94
CA LYS A 60 -13.27 -11.00 11.00
C LYS A 60 -12.87 -10.38 12.32
N ASP A 61 -11.58 -10.29 12.62
CA ASP A 61 -11.09 -9.66 13.85
C ASP A 61 -11.33 -8.15 13.88
N TYR A 62 -11.59 -7.53 12.72
CA TYR A 62 -11.88 -6.10 12.61
C TYR A 62 -13.36 -5.79 12.40
N MET A 63 -14.22 -6.81 12.30
CA MET A 63 -15.67 -6.60 12.19
C MET A 63 -16.30 -6.41 13.58
N LEU A 64 -17.29 -5.52 13.66
CA LEU A 64 -18.13 -5.31 14.85
C LEU A 64 -19.15 -6.45 15.00
N THR A 65 -18.66 -7.66 15.22
CA THR A 65 -19.51 -8.80 15.58
C THR A 65 -19.81 -8.77 17.07
N LYS A 66 -20.93 -9.37 17.47
CA LYS A 66 -21.32 -9.49 18.89
C LYS A 66 -20.19 -10.10 19.74
N GLU A 67 -19.48 -11.07 19.18
CA GLU A 67 -18.37 -11.78 19.81
C GLU A 67 -17.14 -10.87 20.02
N ASN A 68 -16.79 -10.04 19.04
CA ASN A 68 -15.69 -9.08 19.16
C ASN A 68 -16.02 -7.94 20.14
N ILE A 69 -17.28 -7.49 20.17
CA ILE A 69 -17.74 -6.47 21.13
C ILE A 69 -17.66 -7.02 22.57
N LEU A 70 -18.03 -8.29 22.78
CA LEU A 70 -17.90 -8.95 24.08
C LEU A 70 -16.42 -9.05 24.50
N LYS A 71 -15.53 -9.50 23.61
CA LYS A 71 -14.08 -9.52 23.86
C LYS A 71 -13.52 -8.14 24.23
N MET A 72 -13.97 -7.07 23.58
CA MET A 72 -13.56 -5.70 23.92
C MET A 72 -14.04 -5.26 25.32
N ARG A 73 -15.27 -5.63 25.70
CA ARG A 73 -15.81 -5.34 27.05
C ARG A 73 -15.05 -6.11 28.13
N GLU A 74 -14.83 -7.41 27.94
CA GLU A 74 -14.06 -8.23 28.87
C GLU A 74 -12.63 -7.71 29.07
N TYR A 75 -11.97 -7.26 27.98
CA TYR A 75 -10.65 -6.65 28.06
C TYR A 75 -10.65 -5.37 28.91
N ASN A 76 -11.65 -4.48 28.73
CA ASN A 76 -11.77 -3.26 29.52
C ASN A 76 -12.08 -3.56 31.00
N ASP A 77 -13.02 -4.47 31.28
CA ASP A 77 -13.36 -4.86 32.66
C ASP A 77 -12.16 -5.50 33.39
N SER A 78 -11.28 -6.21 32.67
CA SER A 78 -10.05 -6.78 33.23
C SER A 78 -8.98 -5.74 33.55
N LYS A 79 -9.00 -4.58 32.87
CA LYS A 79 -8.09 -3.46 33.12
C LYS A 79 -8.55 -2.63 34.31
N ASP A 80 -9.85 -2.39 34.46
CA ASP A 80 -10.40 -1.63 35.59
C ASP A 80 -10.33 -2.40 36.92
N LYS A 81 -10.20 -3.73 36.86
CA LYS A 81 -10.00 -4.59 38.04
C LYS A 81 -8.54 -4.70 38.49
N LYS A 82 -7.59 -4.05 37.81
CA LYS A 82 -6.15 -4.12 38.07
C LYS A 82 -5.61 -2.80 38.59
#